data_AF-A0A7Z9K1X8-F1
#
_entry.id   AF-A0A7Z9K1X8-F1
#
_cell.length_a   1.000
_cell.length_b   1.000
_cell.length_c   1.000
_cell.angle_alpha   90.00
_cell.angle_beta   90.00
_cell.angle_gamma   90.00
#
_symmetry.space_group_name_H-M   'P 1'
#
loop_
_entity.id
_entity.type
_entity.pdbx_description
1 polymer ?
#
loop_
_entity_poly.entity_id
_entity_poly.type
_entity_poly.pdbx_seq_one_letter_code
_entity_poly.pdbx_strand_id
1 'polypeptide(L)'
;MNKAVAISGGVCIVLGIFAAIIGLVSGMSVDPEENILHDTKTDGSTFGYDGDTIIVAVYAVGDVGCKNFEVTIVDDGYDFFERDCDNYYDTQDYTYLGEADLRVEGNYEIESSGDIVLVSHDS
;
A
#
# COMPACT_ATOMS: atom_id res chain seq x y z
N MET A 1 -36.16 43.22 3.66
CA MET A 1 -35.48 42.50 2.55
C MET A 1 -34.52 41.46 3.14
N ASN A 2 -34.99 40.61 4.06
CA ASN A 2 -34.10 39.85 4.97
C ASN A 2 -34.27 38.33 4.81
N LYS A 3 -35.12 37.89 3.87
CA LYS A 3 -35.43 36.47 3.64
C LYS A 3 -34.62 35.88 2.46
N ALA A 4 -34.19 36.71 1.51
CA ALA A 4 -33.45 36.26 0.33
C ALA A 4 -31.99 35.87 0.65
N VAL A 5 -31.33 36.60 1.56
CA VAL A 5 -29.91 36.37 1.93
C VAL A 5 -29.73 35.09 2.76
N ALA A 6 -30.73 34.74 3.58
CA ALA A 6 -30.69 33.52 4.39
C ALA A 6 -30.79 32.25 3.53
N ILE A 7 -31.57 32.30 2.44
CA ILE A 7 -31.78 31.16 1.54
C ILE A 7 -30.55 30.94 0.65
N SER A 8 -29.91 32.01 0.17
CA SER A 8 -28.68 31.89 -0.64
C SER A 8 -27.48 31.40 0.19
N GLY A 9 -27.38 31.79 1.46
CA GLY A 9 -26.31 31.32 2.35
C GLY A 9 -26.41 29.83 2.70
N GLY A 10 -27.64 29.33 2.93
CA GLY A 10 -27.87 27.92 3.25
C GLY A 10 -27.52 26.96 2.11
N VAL A 11 -27.79 27.34 0.86
CA VAL A 11 -27.48 26.51 -0.32
C VAL A 11 -25.97 26.39 -0.54
N CYS A 12 -25.20 27.46 -0.32
CA CYS A 12 -23.74 27.40 -0.44
C CYS A 12 -23.08 26.51 0.63
N ILE A 13 -23.62 26.50 1.86
CA ILE A 13 -23.10 25.65 2.94
C ILE A 13 -23.37 24.17 2.65
N VAL A 14 -24.56 23.82 2.14
CA VAL A 14 -24.90 22.43 1.81
C VAL A 14 -24.01 21.90 0.67
N LEU A 15 -23.79 22.69 -0.39
CA LEU A 15 -22.89 22.29 -1.50
C LEU A 15 -21.44 22.14 -1.05
N GLY A 16 -20.96 23.00 -0.14
CA GLY A 16 -19.62 22.88 0.44
C GLY A 16 -19.42 21.60 1.27
N ILE A 17 -20.46 21.19 2.02
CA ILE A 17 -20.43 19.94 2.79
C ILE A 17 -20.39 18.71 1.86
N PHE A 18 -21.13 18.72 0.75
CA PHE A 18 -21.05 17.62 -0.23
C PHE A 18 -19.68 17.54 -0.93
N ALA A 19 -19.05 18.66 -1.25
CA ALA A 19 -17.69 18.66 -1.80
C ALA A 19 -16.63 18.15 -0.80
N ALA A 20 -16.79 18.45 0.49
CA ALA A 20 -15.92 17.93 1.54
C ALA A 20 -16.09 16.41 1.76
N ILE A 21 -17.31 15.88 1.59
CA ILE A 21 -17.57 14.43 1.70
C ILE A 21 -16.93 13.68 0.52
N ILE A 22 -17.01 14.20 -0.70
CA ILE A 22 -16.42 13.55 -1.89
C ILE A 22 -14.88 13.62 -1.85
N GLY A 23 -14.31 14.74 -1.38
CA GLY A 23 -12.85 14.87 -1.22
C GLY A 23 -12.23 13.92 -0.19
N LEU A 24 -13.05 13.32 0.69
CA LEU A 24 -12.59 12.34 1.69
C LEU A 24 -12.52 10.90 1.15
N VAL A 25 -13.13 10.62 -0.01
CA VAL A 25 -13.17 9.27 -0.62
C VAL A 25 -12.15 9.13 -1.76
N SER A 26 -11.48 10.21 -2.14
CA SER A 26 -10.43 10.22 -3.16
C SER A 26 -9.05 10.36 -2.51
N GLY A 27 -8.79 9.59 -1.45
CA GLY A 27 -7.44 9.06 -1.29
C GLY A 27 -7.29 8.02 -2.39
N MET A 28 -6.34 8.19 -3.29
CA MET A 28 -6.03 7.18 -4.30
C MET A 28 -5.57 5.94 -3.55
N SER A 29 -6.50 5.03 -3.27
CA SER A 29 -6.21 3.71 -2.74
C SER A 29 -5.54 2.95 -3.87
N VAL A 30 -4.23 2.76 -3.79
CA VAL A 30 -3.58 1.71 -4.58
C VAL A 30 -4.09 0.42 -3.96
N ASP A 31 -5.06 -0.20 -4.62
CA ASP A 31 -5.56 -1.50 -4.18
C ASP A 31 -4.44 -2.51 -4.44
N PRO A 32 -3.84 -3.13 -3.40
CA PRO A 32 -2.72 -4.02 -3.58
C PRO A 32 -3.07 -5.21 -4.48
N GLU A 33 -4.35 -5.56 -4.62
CA GLU A 33 -4.81 -6.66 -5.47
C GLU A 33 -4.59 -6.44 -6.97
N GLU A 34 -4.54 -5.18 -7.45
CA GLU A 34 -4.50 -4.91 -8.90
C GLU A 34 -3.08 -5.06 -9.50
N ASN A 35 -2.01 -5.09 -8.69
CA ASN A 35 -0.62 -5.12 -9.16
C ASN A 35 0.30 -6.05 -8.35
N ILE A 36 -0.23 -7.19 -7.87
CA ILE A 36 0.57 -8.20 -7.18
C ILE A 36 1.60 -8.80 -8.15
N LEU A 37 2.88 -8.64 -7.82
CA LEU A 37 4.01 -9.28 -8.50
C LEU A 37 4.30 -10.68 -7.95
N HIS A 38 4.09 -10.88 -6.66
CA HIS A 38 4.37 -12.15 -5.97
C HIS A 38 3.51 -12.30 -4.72
N ASP A 39 2.91 -13.48 -4.53
CA ASP A 39 2.18 -13.83 -3.30
C ASP A 39 2.85 -15.05 -2.65
N THR A 40 3.38 -14.89 -1.43
CA THR A 40 4.12 -15.97 -0.76
C THR A 40 3.24 -17.17 -0.42
N LYS A 41 1.93 -16.98 -0.33
CA LYS A 41 0.97 -18.06 -0.08
C LYS A 41 0.82 -19.00 -1.26
N THR A 42 0.90 -18.50 -2.49
CA THR A 42 0.71 -19.30 -3.71
C THR A 42 2.03 -19.65 -4.39
N ASP A 43 2.97 -18.71 -4.40
CA ASP A 43 4.18 -18.76 -5.21
C ASP A 43 5.41 -19.22 -4.39
N GLY A 44 5.27 -19.20 -3.05
CA GLY A 44 6.30 -19.61 -2.11
C GLY A 44 7.23 -18.47 -1.69
N SER A 45 8.35 -18.83 -1.04
CA SER A 45 9.27 -17.87 -0.40
C SER A 45 10.40 -17.39 -1.31
N THR A 46 10.32 -17.60 -2.63
CA THR A 46 11.36 -17.17 -3.57
C THR A 46 10.74 -16.35 -4.68
N PHE A 47 11.23 -15.13 -4.87
CA PHE A 47 10.78 -14.21 -5.91
C PHE A 47 11.87 -13.98 -6.94
N GLY A 48 11.58 -14.32 -8.20
CA GLY A 48 12.47 -14.03 -9.33
C GLY A 48 12.15 -12.65 -9.90
N TYR A 49 13.06 -11.70 -9.75
CA TYR A 49 12.91 -10.33 -10.22
C TYR A 49 13.67 -10.13 -11.55
N ASP A 50 12.97 -9.57 -12.54
CA ASP A 50 13.43 -9.42 -13.92
C ASP A 50 13.89 -8.01 -14.29
N GLY A 51 13.92 -7.07 -13.33
CA GLY A 51 14.47 -5.73 -13.53
C GLY A 51 13.47 -4.66 -13.96
N ASP A 52 12.17 -4.97 -14.06
CA ASP A 52 11.17 -4.04 -14.60
C ASP A 52 10.73 -2.95 -13.59
N THR A 53 10.68 -3.25 -12.28
CA THR A 53 10.22 -2.34 -11.21
C THR A 53 11.23 -2.18 -10.09
N ILE A 54 11.82 -0.99 -9.94
CA ILE A 54 12.90 -0.72 -8.98
C ILE A 54 12.44 -0.75 -7.53
N ILE A 55 11.21 -0.28 -7.25
CA ILE A 55 10.66 -0.16 -5.89
C ILE A 55 9.38 -0.97 -5.81
N VAL A 56 9.39 -1.96 -4.91
CA VAL A 56 8.28 -2.90 -4.74
C VAL A 56 7.67 -2.70 -3.35
N ALA A 57 6.39 -2.39 -3.29
CA ALA A 57 5.68 -2.26 -2.02
C ALA A 57 5.44 -3.64 -1.41
N VAL A 58 5.61 -3.74 -0.09
CA VAL A 58 5.49 -5.00 0.65
C VAL A 58 4.31 -4.91 1.61
N TYR A 59 3.36 -5.84 1.47
CA TYR A 59 2.18 -5.92 2.33
C TYR A 59 2.10 -7.28 3.02
N ALA A 60 1.74 -7.32 4.30
CA ALA A 60 1.29 -8.54 4.95
C ALA A 60 -0.18 -8.82 4.62
N VAL A 61 -0.53 -10.09 4.48
CA VAL A 61 -1.93 -10.52 4.34
C VAL A 61 -2.62 -10.44 5.70
N GLY A 62 -3.68 -9.64 5.78
CA GLY A 62 -4.50 -9.38 6.96
C GLY A 62 -4.05 -8.17 7.79
N ASP A 63 -4.78 -7.91 8.87
CA ASP A 63 -4.50 -6.86 9.85
C ASP A 63 -3.42 -7.33 10.84
N VAL A 64 -2.19 -6.88 10.63
CA VAL A 64 -1.03 -7.23 11.46
C VAL A 64 -0.38 -5.97 12.02
N GLY A 65 0.37 -6.12 13.13
CA GLY A 65 1.15 -5.00 13.64
C GLY A 65 2.41 -4.79 12.79
N CYS A 66 2.44 -3.79 11.90
CA CYS A 66 3.59 -3.50 11.04
C CYS A 66 4.93 -3.53 11.77
N LYS A 67 5.05 -2.94 12.96
CA LYS A 67 6.33 -2.90 13.72
C LYS A 67 6.78 -4.23 14.31
N ASN A 68 5.84 -5.17 14.47
CA ASN A 68 6.08 -6.47 15.10
C ASN A 68 6.13 -7.60 14.06
N PHE A 69 5.69 -7.35 12.83
CA PHE A 69 5.70 -8.34 11.76
C PHE A 69 7.13 -8.52 11.23
N GLU A 70 7.68 -9.71 11.38
CA GLU A 70 9.01 -10.04 10.87
C GLU A 70 8.93 -10.31 9.37
N VAL A 71 9.77 -9.62 8.60
CA VAL A 71 9.95 -9.81 7.17
C VAL A 71 11.37 -9.40 6.81
N THR A 72 12.01 -10.18 5.93
CA THR A 72 13.29 -9.90 5.29
C THR A 72 13.20 -10.35 3.83
N ILE A 73 13.88 -9.61 2.94
CA ILE A 73 13.95 -9.94 1.51
C ILE A 73 15.42 -9.94 1.15
N VAL A 74 16.00 -11.13 1.02
CA VAL A 74 17.45 -11.32 1.01
C VAL A 74 17.95 -11.84 -0.33
N ASP A 75 19.03 -11.27 -0.83
CA ASP A 75 19.85 -11.85 -1.90
C ASP A 75 21.35 -11.69 -1.56
N ASP A 76 22.13 -12.74 -1.80
CA ASP A 76 23.56 -12.84 -1.45
C ASP A 76 23.90 -12.37 -0.01
N GLY A 77 22.98 -12.57 0.94
CA GLY A 77 23.13 -12.19 2.36
C GLY A 77 22.88 -10.70 2.67
N TYR A 78 22.39 -9.92 1.71
CA TYR A 78 21.94 -8.54 1.91
C TYR A 78 20.42 -8.48 1.99
N ASP A 79 19.89 -7.76 2.99
CA ASP A 79 18.46 -7.47 3.10
C ASP A 79 18.12 -6.20 2.31
N PHE A 80 17.13 -6.32 1.43
CA PHE A 80 16.66 -5.27 0.53
C PHE A 80 15.34 -4.65 1.01
N PHE A 81 14.79 -5.13 2.12
CA PHE A 81 13.58 -4.59 2.69
C PHE A 81 13.85 -3.39 3.62
N GLU A 82 13.18 -2.28 3.34
CA GLU A 82 13.12 -1.11 4.20
C GLU A 82 11.72 -0.97 4.79
N ARG A 83 11.65 -1.06 6.13
CA ARG A 83 10.38 -0.95 6.84
C ARG A 83 9.89 0.49 6.89
N ASP A 84 8.68 0.71 6.42
CA ASP A 84 7.94 1.96 6.55
C ASP A 84 6.53 1.66 7.07
N CYS A 85 6.28 1.98 8.35
CA CYS A 85 4.97 1.81 8.98
C CYS A 85 4.18 3.13 9.06
N ASP A 86 4.70 4.22 8.50
CA ASP A 86 4.06 5.54 8.61
C ASP A 86 3.14 5.82 7.41
N ASN A 87 3.21 4.99 6.37
CA ASN A 87 2.36 5.06 5.19
C ASN A 87 0.97 4.44 5.44
N TYR A 88 -0.08 5.19 5.10
CA TYR A 88 -1.48 4.93 5.50
C TYR A 88 -2.27 4.05 4.50
N TYR A 89 -1.60 3.13 3.81
CA TYR A 89 -2.22 2.32 2.74
C TYR A 89 -2.72 0.94 3.20
N ASP A 90 -3.08 0.82 4.48
CA ASP A 90 -3.69 -0.40 5.00
C ASP A 90 -5.12 -0.56 4.46
N THR A 91 -5.45 -1.77 4.03
CA THR A 91 -6.82 -2.19 3.74
C THR A 91 -7.30 -3.18 4.81
N GLN A 92 -8.55 -3.65 4.75
CA GLN A 92 -9.01 -4.69 5.66
C GLN A 92 -8.28 -6.03 5.43
N ASP A 93 -7.75 -6.23 4.23
CA ASP A 93 -7.18 -7.50 3.77
C ASP A 93 -5.65 -7.45 3.72
N TYR A 94 -5.03 -6.27 3.80
CA TYR A 94 -3.59 -6.08 3.70
C TYR A 94 -3.06 -4.98 4.63
N THR A 95 -1.95 -5.24 5.30
CA THR A 95 -1.20 -4.25 6.07
C THR A 95 0.08 -3.87 5.32
N TYR A 96 0.32 -2.58 5.08
CA TYR A 96 1.56 -2.10 4.50
C TYR A 96 2.73 -2.26 5.50
N LEU A 97 3.84 -2.80 5.03
CA LEU A 97 5.05 -3.02 5.85
C LEU A 97 6.21 -2.10 5.47
N GLY A 98 6.27 -1.67 4.21
CA GLY A 98 7.38 -0.89 3.66
C GLY A 98 7.65 -1.22 2.20
N GLU A 99 8.90 -1.06 1.79
CA GLU A 99 9.33 -1.20 0.40
C GLU A 99 10.55 -2.12 0.29
N ALA A 100 10.66 -2.82 -0.83
CA ALA A 100 11.84 -3.56 -1.22
C ALA A 100 12.53 -2.82 -2.38
N ASP A 101 13.80 -2.47 -2.20
CA ASP A 101 14.62 -1.76 -3.19
C ASP A 101 15.37 -2.78 -4.06
N LEU A 102 14.70 -3.30 -5.09
CA LEU A 102 15.22 -4.37 -5.95
C LEU A 102 15.92 -3.75 -7.17
N ARG A 103 17.22 -3.46 -7.03
CA ARG A 103 18.01 -2.78 -8.07
C ARG A 103 18.62 -3.68 -9.13
N VAL A 104 18.65 -4.98 -8.88
CA VAL A 104 19.37 -5.95 -9.72
C VAL A 104 18.49 -7.16 -9.97
N GLU A 105 18.45 -7.62 -11.22
CA GLU A 105 17.82 -8.88 -11.59
C GLU A 105 18.39 -10.03 -10.76
N GLY A 106 17.54 -10.86 -10.18
CA GLY A 106 17.98 -11.86 -9.20
C GLY A 106 16.86 -12.72 -8.65
N ASN A 107 17.22 -13.66 -7.77
CA ASN A 107 16.26 -14.44 -7.02
C ASN A 107 16.37 -14.05 -5.56
N TYR A 108 15.33 -13.44 -5.04
CA TYR A 108 15.26 -12.96 -3.67
C TYR A 108 14.57 -14.01 -2.80
N GLU A 109 15.16 -14.32 -1.65
CA GLU A 109 14.58 -15.19 -0.64
C GLU A 109 13.81 -14.34 0.37
N ILE A 110 12.56 -14.72 0.61
CA ILE A 110 11.63 -14.01 1.49
C ILE A 110 11.45 -14.84 2.75
N GLU A 111 11.87 -14.30 3.89
CA GLU A 111 11.53 -14.88 5.19
C GLU A 111 10.55 -13.95 5.89
N SER A 112 9.42 -14.49 6.33
CA SER A 112 8.38 -13.70 6.98
C SER A 112 7.61 -14.50 8.02
N SER A 113 7.09 -13.80 9.03
CA SER A 113 6.30 -14.38 10.11
C SER A 113 4.87 -14.78 9.68
N GLY A 114 4.45 -14.39 8.48
CA GLY A 114 3.16 -14.71 7.87
C GLY A 114 3.18 -14.45 6.36
N ASP A 115 2.06 -14.68 5.68
CA ASP A 115 1.97 -14.46 4.24
C ASP A 115 2.12 -12.97 3.89
N ILE A 116 2.85 -12.68 2.81
CA ILE A 116 3.05 -11.33 2.29
C ILE A 116 2.80 -11.30 0.77
N VAL A 117 2.49 -10.12 0.25
CA VAL A 117 2.44 -9.84 -1.17
C VAL A 117 3.43 -8.73 -1.52
N LEU A 118 4.10 -8.91 -2.64
CA LEU A 118 4.93 -7.90 -3.28
C LEU A 118 4.10 -7.25 -4.38
N VAL A 119 4.01 -5.92 -4.36
CA VAL A 119 3.15 -5.14 -5.26
C VAL A 119 4.01 -4.14 -6.01
N SER A 120 3.85 -4.05 -7.33
CA SER A 120 4.56 -3.04 -8.12
C SER A 120 4.10 -1.64 -7.71
N HIS A 121 5.05 -0.72 -7.54
CA HIS A 121 4.73 0.70 -7.39
C HIS A 121 4.48 1.40 -8.74
N ASP A 122 4.68 0.71 -9.87
CA ASP A 122 4.43 1.26 -11.21
C ASP A 122 2.93 1.35 -11.50
N SER A 123 2.43 2.58 -11.49
CA SER A 123 1.11 2.98 -12.01
C SER A 123 1.14 3.29 -13.50
#